data_AF-M5RK95-F1
#
_entry.id   AF-M5RK95-F1
#
_cell.length_a   1.000
_cell.length_b   1.000
_cell.length_c   1.000
_cell.angle_alpha   90.00
_cell.angle_beta   90.00
_cell.angle_gamma   90.00
#
_symmetry.space_group_name_H-M   'P 1'
#
loop_
_entity.id
_entity.type
_entity.pdbx_description
1 polymer ?
#
loop_
_entity_poly.entity_id
_entity_poly.type
_entity_poly.pdbx_seq_one_letter_code
_entity_poly.pdbx_strand_id
1 'polypeptide(L)'
;MFSKMFPVIALLVCSPLVATAQDRSTKSRLMFPSGVVMHDTIAAAHLDLTQIDVPTTVQILSKLTGKPGESPFVPLAEGVIKSLLDAGVKQLYVTLPGRALLHGGVCIVAPCSDKDSVSKLFTNLLDPISLPYKFDVLETEHAVVICPAVMASEYQNNGSREQVDRDEFNAGLQSMASFAHQAVISLPADIHQELTLLWPEKLSDHDPTGFSPQRWVASVRSISMGWDFPPATALELRFQCTDHDGATACEQEMSKLLMMIPPGIVRPKLSVDSNNVVIKADPEEINVFLKSISKPARQDAQRRQTINNFKQLALAIHNFHGKHGFLPGKYTVDAEGRPLLSWRVALLPYLDQASLYAKFKLDEPWDSERNRPLSEQMPQVFEVAGDDLAAGHSRIRLPVIAGGLWAGEGPPRTLRNMIDGTSNTVWIATAPPSAAVTWTKPDDWKLEEAKLSDQFFADQSDAIVSFADGSARALTPTIAAETLKALLTMAGGEVVPQDEVK
;
A
#
# COMPACT_ATOMS: atom_id res chain seq x y z
N MET A 1 -6.26 -6.14 7.74
CA MET A 1 -5.23 -7.17 7.96
C MET A 1 -4.64 -7.65 6.63
N PHE A 2 -5.45 -8.04 5.64
CA PHE A 2 -5.04 -8.30 4.24
C PHE A 2 -4.03 -7.28 3.67
N SER A 3 -4.31 -5.97 3.76
CA SER A 3 -3.42 -4.93 3.19
C SER A 3 -2.05 -4.82 3.88
N LYS A 4 -1.89 -5.41 5.07
CA LYS A 4 -0.63 -5.43 5.83
C LYS A 4 0.06 -6.80 5.82
N MET A 5 -0.68 -7.90 5.60
CA MET A 5 -0.13 -9.25 5.49
C MET A 5 0.37 -9.58 4.06
N PHE A 6 -0.32 -9.07 3.03
CA PHE A 6 0.11 -9.20 1.63
C PHE A 6 1.46 -8.56 1.29
N PRO A 7 1.82 -7.37 1.79
CA PRO A 7 3.14 -6.81 1.51
C PRO A 7 4.29 -7.66 2.10
N VAL A 8 4.05 -8.49 3.11
CA VAL A 8 5.07 -9.42 3.65
C VAL A 8 5.37 -10.54 2.66
N ILE A 9 4.35 -11.05 1.95
CA ILE A 9 4.52 -12.04 0.87
C ILE A 9 5.13 -11.38 -0.37
N ALA A 10 4.72 -10.14 -0.69
CA ALA A 10 5.26 -9.38 -1.82
C ALA A 10 6.72 -8.90 -1.61
N LEU A 11 7.16 -8.74 -0.36
CA LEU A 11 8.55 -8.40 -0.01
C LEU A 11 9.52 -9.57 -0.23
N LEU A 12 9.03 -10.82 -0.30
CA LEU A 12 9.87 -12.02 -0.40
C LEU A 12 9.91 -12.64 -1.80
N VAL A 13 9.07 -12.22 -2.75
CA VAL A 13 8.96 -12.83 -4.08
C VAL A 13 8.96 -11.76 -5.16
N CYS A 14 10.09 -11.54 -5.83
CA CYS A 14 10.17 -10.73 -7.05
C CYS A 14 11.16 -11.36 -8.04
N SER A 15 10.71 -11.63 -9.27
CA SER A 15 11.44 -12.33 -10.34
C SER A 15 11.10 -11.75 -11.73
N PRO A 16 11.88 -12.15 -12.77
CA PRO A 16 11.40 -12.37 -14.13
C PRO A 16 12.22 -13.43 -14.92
N LEU A 17 11.67 -13.74 -16.11
CA LEU A 17 12.31 -14.31 -17.30
C LEU A 17 12.99 -15.70 -17.22
N VAL A 18 12.20 -16.68 -17.65
CA VAL A 18 12.47 -17.86 -18.51
C VAL A 18 13.77 -18.63 -18.27
N ALA A 19 13.66 -19.79 -17.61
CA ALA A 19 14.32 -21.02 -18.05
C ALA A 19 13.75 -22.27 -17.35
N THR A 20 13.80 -23.38 -18.09
CA THR A 20 13.19 -24.69 -17.80
C THR A 20 13.74 -25.42 -16.57
N ALA A 21 12.84 -26.10 -15.85
CA ALA A 21 13.11 -26.91 -14.68
C ALA A 21 14.13 -28.05 -14.93
N GLN A 22 15.15 -28.12 -14.08
CA GLN A 22 16.06 -29.27 -13.97
C GLN A 22 15.88 -29.98 -12.62
N ASP A 23 16.06 -31.29 -12.65
CA ASP A 23 15.88 -32.26 -11.57
C ASP A 23 16.80 -31.99 -10.36
N ARG A 24 16.27 -31.96 -9.13
CA ARG A 24 16.97 -31.42 -7.95
C ARG A 24 17.10 -32.45 -6.83
N SER A 25 18.34 -32.83 -6.52
CA SER A 25 18.69 -33.79 -5.47
C SER A 25 18.49 -33.24 -4.04
N THR A 26 18.19 -34.15 -3.12
CA THR A 26 17.88 -33.98 -1.70
C THR A 26 18.97 -33.20 -0.92
N LYS A 27 18.66 -31.98 -0.46
CA LYS A 27 19.46 -31.24 0.53
C LYS A 27 19.25 -31.80 1.94
N SER A 28 20.23 -31.60 2.84
CA SER A 28 20.16 -31.96 4.26
C SER A 28 18.93 -31.38 4.96
N ARG A 29 18.44 -32.01 6.03
CA ARG A 29 17.27 -31.59 6.81
C ARG A 29 17.47 -30.17 7.36
N LEU A 30 16.95 -29.18 6.65
CA LEU A 30 17.02 -27.77 7.03
C LEU A 30 16.04 -27.50 8.17
N MET A 31 16.47 -26.76 9.19
CA MET A 31 15.70 -26.39 10.38
C MET A 31 15.96 -24.91 10.70
N PHE A 32 14.98 -24.23 11.30
CA PHE A 32 15.24 -22.92 11.87
C PHE A 32 16.17 -23.04 13.10
N PRO A 33 17.19 -22.17 13.22
CA PRO A 33 18.02 -22.11 14.41
C PRO A 33 17.20 -21.80 15.66
N SER A 34 17.71 -22.22 16.81
CA SER A 34 17.09 -21.89 18.11
C SER A 34 16.97 -20.37 18.27
N GLY A 35 15.81 -19.91 18.76
CA GLY A 35 15.54 -18.49 18.98
C GLY A 35 15.11 -17.68 17.74
N VAL A 36 15.10 -18.28 16.55
CA VAL A 36 14.56 -17.63 15.33
C VAL A 36 13.03 -17.64 15.36
N VAL A 37 12.44 -18.81 15.61
CA VAL A 37 10.99 -18.96 15.75
C VAL A 37 10.60 -18.87 17.22
N MET A 38 9.71 -17.91 17.53
CA MET A 38 9.10 -17.70 18.84
C MET A 38 7.65 -18.21 18.84
N HIS A 39 7.05 -18.37 20.02
CA HIS A 39 5.68 -18.89 20.17
C HIS A 39 4.65 -18.10 19.35
N ASP A 40 4.78 -16.76 19.31
CA ASP A 40 3.89 -15.85 18.58
C ASP A 40 4.37 -15.52 17.14
N THR A 41 5.31 -16.30 16.58
CA THR A 41 5.79 -16.06 15.22
C THR A 41 4.71 -16.38 14.19
N ILE A 42 4.39 -15.42 13.33
CA ILE A 42 3.35 -15.57 12.29
C ILE A 42 3.96 -15.99 10.96
N ALA A 43 5.17 -15.49 10.67
CA ALA A 43 5.92 -15.85 9.47
C ALA A 43 7.41 -15.95 9.77
N ALA A 44 8.10 -16.85 9.08
CA ALA A 44 9.54 -17.01 9.13
C ALA A 44 10.06 -17.40 7.75
N ALA A 45 11.15 -16.80 7.32
CA ALA A 45 11.82 -17.07 6.07
C ALA A 45 13.29 -17.41 6.30
N HIS A 46 13.81 -18.25 5.42
CA HIS A 46 15.20 -18.65 5.30
C HIS A 46 15.69 -18.25 3.91
N LEU A 47 16.80 -17.52 3.86
CA LEU A 47 17.40 -17.03 2.63
C LEU A 47 18.85 -17.49 2.52
N ASP A 48 19.15 -18.25 1.47
CA ASP A 48 20.52 -18.62 1.11
C ASP A 48 21.19 -17.52 0.28
N LEU A 49 21.98 -16.68 0.93
CA LEU A 49 22.65 -15.55 0.28
C LEU A 49 23.63 -16.00 -0.81
N THR A 50 24.12 -17.24 -0.77
CA THR A 50 25.05 -17.78 -1.77
C THR A 50 24.38 -18.11 -3.10
N GLN A 51 23.04 -18.19 -3.12
CA GLN A 51 22.24 -18.51 -4.30
C GLN A 51 21.62 -17.26 -4.94
N ILE A 52 22.01 -16.07 -4.49
CA ILE A 52 21.50 -14.80 -5.03
C ILE A 52 22.49 -14.26 -6.07
N ASP A 53 22.10 -14.27 -7.34
CA ASP A 53 22.79 -13.48 -8.38
C ASP A 53 22.35 -12.02 -8.25
N VAL A 54 23.14 -11.26 -7.50
CA VAL A 54 22.85 -9.89 -7.13
C VAL A 54 22.74 -8.95 -8.34
N PRO A 55 23.70 -8.89 -9.29
CA PRO A 55 23.57 -8.05 -10.50
C PRO A 55 22.31 -8.34 -11.31
N THR A 56 22.01 -9.63 -11.54
CA THR A 56 20.83 -10.04 -12.30
C THR A 56 19.56 -9.63 -11.56
N THR A 57 19.49 -9.90 -10.25
CA THR A 57 18.36 -9.51 -9.38
C THR A 57 18.13 -7.99 -9.35
N VAL A 58 19.20 -7.20 -9.35
CA VAL A 58 19.16 -5.73 -9.39
C VAL A 58 18.60 -5.19 -10.70
N GLN A 59 19.08 -5.67 -11.85
CA GLN A 59 18.59 -5.23 -13.18
C GLN A 59 17.09 -5.47 -13.34
N ILE A 60 16.63 -6.58 -12.79
CA ILE A 60 15.24 -7.00 -12.74
C ILE A 60 14.37 -6.05 -11.92
N LEU A 61 14.80 -5.74 -10.68
CA LEU A 61 14.04 -4.90 -9.76
C LEU A 61 13.90 -3.47 -10.31
N SER A 62 14.91 -3.00 -11.05
CA SER A 62 14.90 -1.68 -11.69
C SER A 62 13.87 -1.56 -12.83
N LYS A 63 13.56 -2.65 -13.54
CA LYS A 63 12.54 -2.68 -14.60
C LYS A 63 11.10 -2.71 -14.05
N LEU A 64 10.90 -3.31 -12.88
CA LEU A 64 9.57 -3.50 -12.26
C LEU A 64 9.04 -2.26 -11.54
N THR A 65 9.93 -1.39 -11.06
CA THR A 65 9.58 -0.14 -10.37
C THR A 65 9.25 1.01 -11.33
N GLY A 66 9.26 0.76 -12.65
CA GLY A 66 8.87 1.72 -13.69
C GLY A 66 9.88 2.84 -13.95
N LYS A 67 10.94 2.94 -13.15
CA LYS A 67 11.99 3.94 -13.30
C LYS A 67 13.37 3.33 -13.08
N PRO A 68 14.18 3.15 -14.14
CA PRO A 68 15.57 2.74 -14.01
C PRO A 68 16.33 3.77 -13.16
N GLY A 69 16.85 3.36 -12.00
CA GLY A 69 17.80 4.16 -11.22
C GLY A 69 17.26 5.04 -10.08
N GLU A 70 15.96 5.05 -9.77
CA GLU A 70 15.40 5.89 -8.68
C GLU A 70 15.21 5.16 -7.33
N SER A 71 15.39 3.83 -7.23
CA SER A 71 15.27 3.14 -5.95
C SER A 71 16.60 3.17 -5.18
N PRO A 72 16.71 3.90 -4.05
CA PRO A 72 17.92 3.93 -3.23
C PRO A 72 18.25 2.55 -2.62
N PHE A 73 17.30 1.61 -2.64
CA PHE A 73 17.49 0.24 -2.15
C PHE A 73 18.36 -0.62 -3.08
N VAL A 74 18.47 -0.28 -4.37
CA VAL A 74 19.09 -1.16 -5.37
C VAL A 74 20.63 -1.20 -5.26
N PRO A 75 21.36 -0.06 -5.20
CA PRO A 75 22.80 -0.07 -4.95
C PRO A 75 23.14 -0.54 -3.53
N LEU A 76 22.24 -0.26 -2.58
CA LEU A 76 22.37 -0.65 -1.18
C LEU A 76 22.31 -2.18 -1.01
N ALA A 77 21.38 -2.85 -1.71
CA ALA A 77 21.21 -4.30 -1.63
C ALA A 77 22.44 -5.07 -2.11
N GLU A 78 23.09 -4.62 -3.20
CA GLU A 78 24.30 -5.28 -3.70
C GLU A 78 25.48 -5.16 -2.74
N GLY A 79 25.72 -3.94 -2.24
CA GLY A 79 26.76 -3.71 -1.24
C GLY A 79 26.53 -4.50 0.05
N VAL A 80 25.29 -4.57 0.52
CA VAL A 80 24.91 -5.27 1.75
C VAL A 80 25.07 -6.78 1.61
N ILE A 81 24.52 -7.40 0.56
CA ILE A 81 24.61 -8.86 0.38
C ILE A 81 26.08 -9.28 0.27
N LYS A 82 26.86 -8.55 -0.53
CA LYS A 82 28.30 -8.82 -0.66
C LYS A 82 29.03 -8.69 0.68
N SER A 83 28.78 -7.60 1.43
CA SER A 83 29.42 -7.39 2.73
C SER A 83 29.06 -8.46 3.75
N LEU A 84 27.82 -8.95 3.72
CA LEU A 84 27.37 -10.06 4.57
C LEU A 84 28.07 -11.37 4.20
N LEU A 85 28.18 -11.69 2.90
CA LEU A 85 28.93 -12.85 2.43
C LEU A 85 30.41 -12.78 2.79
N ASP A 86 31.04 -11.61 2.65
CA ASP A 86 32.44 -11.34 3.01
C ASP A 86 32.65 -11.48 4.54
N ALA A 87 31.64 -11.12 5.35
CA ALA A 87 31.61 -11.35 6.80
C ALA A 87 31.25 -12.81 7.19
N GLY A 88 31.07 -13.71 6.20
CA GLY A 88 30.79 -15.13 6.41
C GLY A 88 29.32 -15.48 6.65
N VAL A 89 28.40 -14.51 6.55
CA VAL A 89 26.95 -14.74 6.64
C VAL A 89 26.48 -15.37 5.33
N LYS A 90 26.20 -16.66 5.36
CA LYS A 90 25.66 -17.40 4.19
C LYS A 90 24.15 -17.54 4.21
N GLN A 91 23.56 -17.52 5.39
CA GLN A 91 22.13 -17.72 5.61
C GLN A 91 21.58 -16.53 6.38
N LEU A 92 20.40 -16.08 5.99
CA LEU A 92 19.66 -15.03 6.68
C LEU A 92 18.27 -15.55 7.05
N TYR A 93 17.84 -15.29 8.28
CA TYR A 93 16.50 -15.64 8.73
C TYR A 93 15.70 -14.36 8.97
N VAL A 94 14.48 -14.32 8.47
CA VAL A 94 13.59 -13.16 8.60
C VAL A 94 12.30 -13.62 9.27
N THR A 95 11.93 -13.04 10.40
CA THR A 95 10.76 -13.47 11.17
C THR A 95 9.82 -12.31 11.45
N LEU A 96 8.53 -12.65 11.62
CA LEU A 96 7.45 -11.72 11.92
C LEU A 96 6.72 -12.19 13.19
N PRO A 97 7.23 -11.82 14.38
CA PRO A 97 6.51 -12.03 15.64
C PRO A 97 5.23 -11.18 15.68
N GLY A 98 4.13 -11.73 16.21
CA GLY A 98 2.87 -11.01 16.34
C GLY A 98 3.00 -9.70 17.10
N ARG A 99 3.77 -9.69 18.20
CA ARG A 99 4.02 -8.48 18.99
C ARG A 99 4.86 -7.41 18.26
N ALA A 100 5.64 -7.80 17.24
CA ALA A 100 6.43 -6.86 16.45
C ALA A 100 5.58 -6.11 15.40
N LEU A 101 4.38 -6.61 15.06
CA LEU A 101 3.54 -6.08 13.97
C LEU A 101 3.22 -4.58 14.08
N LEU A 102 3.08 -4.06 15.30
CA LEU A 102 2.76 -2.65 15.54
C LEU A 102 4.00 -1.74 15.63
N HIS A 103 5.20 -2.32 15.57
CA HIS A 103 6.47 -1.63 15.85
C HIS A 103 7.53 -1.84 14.76
N GLY A 104 7.09 -2.05 13.51
CA GLY A 104 7.99 -2.26 12.37
C GLY A 104 8.03 -3.69 11.83
N GLY A 105 7.41 -4.64 12.53
CA GLY A 105 7.04 -5.97 12.04
C GLY A 105 8.17 -7.00 12.00
N VAL A 106 9.32 -6.65 11.45
CA VAL A 106 10.29 -7.67 11.01
C VAL A 106 11.50 -7.76 11.93
N CYS A 107 11.91 -8.99 12.25
CA CYS A 107 13.19 -9.29 12.88
C CYS A 107 14.09 -10.04 11.87
N ILE A 108 15.38 -9.72 11.84
CA ILE A 108 16.37 -10.33 10.96
C ILE A 108 17.43 -10.97 11.84
N VAL A 109 17.72 -12.25 11.63
CA VAL A 109 18.74 -13.01 12.36
C VAL A 109 19.80 -13.46 11.36
N ALA A 110 21.05 -13.02 11.57
CA ALA A 110 22.21 -13.36 10.76
C ALA A 110 23.19 -14.21 11.59
N PRO A 111 23.17 -15.54 11.44
CA PRO A 111 24.17 -16.39 12.06
C PRO A 111 25.57 -16.04 11.56
N CYS A 112 26.48 -15.77 12.48
CA CYS A 112 27.85 -15.37 12.17
C CYS A 112 28.80 -15.66 13.33
N SER A 113 30.07 -15.85 12.99
CA SER A 113 31.16 -15.90 13.97
C SER A 113 31.73 -14.52 14.27
N ASP A 114 31.78 -13.62 13.27
CA ASP A 114 32.29 -12.26 13.40
C ASP A 114 31.17 -11.27 13.68
N LYS A 115 30.78 -11.20 14.96
CA LYS A 115 29.65 -10.37 15.41
C LYS A 115 29.94 -8.87 15.29
N ASP A 116 31.17 -8.43 15.57
CA ASP A 116 31.53 -7.00 15.52
C ASP A 116 31.39 -6.43 14.09
N SER A 117 31.90 -7.16 13.08
CA SER A 117 31.76 -6.75 11.69
C SER A 117 30.30 -6.73 11.23
N VAL A 118 29.53 -7.77 11.54
CA VAL A 118 28.11 -7.85 11.13
C VAL A 118 27.25 -6.82 11.86
N SER A 119 27.48 -6.58 13.16
CA SER A 119 26.82 -5.52 13.94
C SER A 119 27.05 -4.15 13.32
N LYS A 120 28.31 -3.82 12.98
CA LYS A 120 28.65 -2.54 12.32
C LYS A 120 27.98 -2.40 10.95
N LEU A 121 27.96 -3.47 10.15
CA LEU A 121 27.26 -3.47 8.86
C LEU A 121 25.77 -3.17 9.02
N PHE A 122 25.12 -3.80 9.99
CA PHE A 122 23.70 -3.60 10.27
C PHE A 122 23.40 -2.21 10.84
N THR A 123 24.24 -1.66 11.72
CA THR A 123 24.09 -0.29 12.21
C THR A 123 24.22 0.72 11.08
N ASN A 124 25.26 0.60 10.26
CA ASN A 124 25.47 1.48 9.10
C ASN A 124 24.34 1.39 8.07
N LEU A 125 23.67 0.24 7.99
CA LEU A 125 22.50 0.05 7.13
C LEU A 125 21.26 0.79 7.64
N LEU A 126 21.07 0.85 8.96
CA LEU A 126 19.89 1.46 9.59
C LEU A 126 20.02 2.98 9.77
N ASP A 127 21.23 3.47 10.07
CA ASP A 127 21.51 4.90 10.35
C ASP A 127 20.96 5.89 9.30
N PRO A 128 21.10 5.67 7.98
CA PRO A 128 20.59 6.62 6.99
C PRO A 128 19.06 6.54 6.80
N ILE A 129 18.38 5.56 7.39
CA ILE A 129 16.96 5.30 7.15
C ILE A 129 16.12 5.92 8.28
N SER A 130 15.40 6.99 7.98
CA SER A 130 14.41 7.58 8.90
C SER A 130 13.17 6.70 9.00
N LEU A 131 13.22 5.66 9.83
CA LEU A 131 12.08 4.78 10.10
C LEU A 131 11.14 5.39 11.15
N PRO A 132 9.82 5.18 11.03
CA PRO A 132 8.85 5.63 12.04
C PRO A 132 8.95 4.87 13.37
N TYR A 133 9.73 3.79 13.43
CA TYR A 133 9.93 2.95 14.61
C TYR A 133 11.43 2.74 14.87
N LYS A 134 11.79 2.60 16.15
CA LYS A 134 13.17 2.35 16.56
C LYS A 134 13.52 0.86 16.42
N PHE A 135 14.64 0.59 15.73
CA PHE A 135 15.25 -0.74 15.62
C PHE A 135 16.57 -0.77 16.41
N ASP A 136 16.87 -1.92 17.00
CA ASP A 136 18.13 -2.19 17.69
C ASP A 136 18.90 -3.31 16.96
N VAL A 137 20.23 -3.25 17.00
CA VAL A 137 21.15 -4.30 16.54
C VAL A 137 21.71 -4.99 17.77
N LEU A 138 21.52 -6.30 17.87
CA LEU A 138 21.81 -7.09 19.07
C LEU A 138 22.76 -8.23 18.75
N GLU A 139 23.78 -8.40 19.58
CA GLU A 139 24.66 -9.56 19.53
C GLU A 139 24.12 -10.67 20.44
N THR A 140 23.94 -11.86 19.86
CA THR A 140 23.57 -13.08 20.58
C THR A 140 24.77 -14.04 20.63
N GLU A 141 24.58 -15.23 21.17
CA GLU A 141 25.66 -16.24 21.25
C GLU A 141 26.18 -16.66 19.86
N HIS A 142 25.30 -16.80 18.88
CA HIS A 142 25.62 -17.37 17.56
C HIS A 142 25.17 -16.51 16.37
N ALA A 143 24.60 -15.32 16.61
CA ALA A 143 24.07 -14.47 15.55
C ALA A 143 24.07 -12.99 15.94
N VAL A 144 23.95 -12.13 14.93
CA VAL A 144 23.57 -10.73 15.10
C VAL A 144 22.11 -10.57 14.65
N VAL A 145 21.33 -9.82 15.41
CA VAL A 145 19.89 -9.65 15.21
C VAL A 145 19.55 -8.18 15.00
N ILE A 146 18.74 -7.88 13.98
CA ILE A 146 18.02 -6.61 13.86
C ILE A 146 16.59 -6.85 14.30
N CYS A 147 16.08 -6.07 15.23
CA CYS A 147 14.67 -6.14 15.62
C CYS A 147 14.15 -4.80 16.12
N PRO A 148 12.82 -4.58 16.14
CA PRO A 148 12.24 -3.46 16.87
C PRO A 148 12.74 -3.43 18.31
N ALA A 149 12.95 -2.24 18.89
CA ALA A 149 13.46 -2.11 20.26
C ALA A 149 12.60 -2.86 21.30
N VAL A 150 11.29 -2.98 21.05
CA VAL A 150 10.34 -3.75 21.89
C VAL A 150 10.64 -5.25 21.94
N MET A 151 11.41 -5.79 20.98
CA MET A 151 11.79 -7.20 20.89
C MET A 151 13.15 -7.48 21.54
N ALA A 152 13.91 -6.46 21.96
CA ALA A 152 15.31 -6.66 22.31
C ALA A 152 15.53 -7.61 23.49
N SER A 153 14.69 -7.51 24.52
CA SER A 153 14.73 -8.41 25.69
C SER A 153 14.46 -9.87 25.33
N GLU A 154 13.69 -10.14 24.28
CA GLU A 154 13.37 -11.49 23.85
C GLU A 154 14.62 -12.21 23.32
N TYR A 155 15.46 -11.50 22.56
CA TYR A 155 16.70 -12.04 22.00
C TYR A 155 17.85 -12.09 23.00
N GLN A 156 17.88 -11.19 23.99
CA GLN A 156 18.93 -11.15 25.03
C GLN A 156 18.75 -12.24 26.10
N ASN A 157 17.51 -12.59 26.44
CA ASN A 157 17.20 -13.57 27.49
C ASN A 157 17.21 -15.04 27.01
N ASN A 158 17.84 -15.34 25.86
CA ASN A 158 17.66 -16.61 25.13
C ASN A 158 18.42 -17.83 25.69
N GLY A 159 19.13 -17.70 26.81
CA GLY A 159 19.97 -18.76 27.38
C GLY A 159 19.23 -19.97 27.98
N SER A 160 17.90 -20.01 27.97
CA SER A 160 17.13 -21.09 28.63
C SER A 160 15.67 -21.23 28.16
N ARG A 161 15.38 -21.19 26.86
CA ARG A 161 14.01 -21.45 26.38
C ARG A 161 13.79 -22.94 26.12
N GLU A 162 12.74 -23.49 26.73
CA GLU A 162 12.11 -24.74 26.30
C GLU A 162 11.87 -24.70 24.78
N GLN A 163 11.97 -25.87 24.14
CA GLN A 163 11.71 -26.01 22.72
C GLN A 163 10.32 -25.45 22.40
N VAL A 164 10.28 -24.40 21.60
CA VAL A 164 9.04 -23.72 21.19
C VAL A 164 8.23 -24.71 20.35
N ASP A 165 7.03 -25.06 20.80
CA ASP A 165 6.08 -25.96 20.11
C ASP A 165 5.48 -25.27 18.87
N ARG A 166 6.27 -25.22 17.79
CA ARG A 166 5.92 -24.62 16.49
C ARG A 166 6.51 -25.45 15.35
N ASP A 167 6.35 -26.78 15.45
CA ASP A 167 6.94 -27.76 14.52
C ASP A 167 6.50 -27.55 13.06
N GLU A 168 5.35 -26.91 12.83
CA GLU A 168 4.86 -26.60 11.49
C GLU A 168 5.80 -25.69 10.68
N PHE A 169 6.61 -24.83 11.33
CA PHE A 169 7.62 -24.03 10.62
C PHE A 169 8.74 -24.91 10.05
N ASN A 170 9.23 -25.86 10.85
CA ASN A 170 10.28 -26.77 10.42
C ASN A 170 9.75 -27.79 9.39
N ALA A 171 8.51 -28.26 9.56
CA ALA A 171 7.84 -29.11 8.58
C ALA A 171 7.64 -28.38 7.24
N GLY A 172 7.20 -27.11 7.28
CA GLY A 172 7.03 -26.28 6.09
C GLY A 172 8.36 -26.03 5.37
N LEU A 173 9.42 -25.75 6.12
CA LEU A 173 10.77 -25.56 5.58
C LEU A 173 11.28 -26.84 4.86
N GLN A 174 11.10 -28.00 5.50
CA GLN A 174 11.45 -29.31 4.91
C GLN A 174 10.62 -29.62 3.66
N SER A 175 9.35 -29.24 3.65
CA SER A 175 8.47 -29.44 2.49
C SER A 175 8.95 -28.71 1.23
N MET A 176 9.79 -27.67 1.41
CA MET A 176 10.36 -26.80 0.38
C MET A 176 11.89 -26.92 0.28
N ALA A 177 12.48 -28.02 0.77
CA ALA A 177 13.94 -28.19 0.85
C ALA A 177 14.67 -28.17 -0.51
N SER A 178 13.95 -28.35 -1.62
CA SER A 178 14.48 -28.28 -2.99
C SER A 178 14.79 -26.85 -3.47
N PHE A 179 14.31 -25.84 -2.75
CA PHE A 179 14.51 -24.42 -3.07
C PHE A 179 15.67 -23.83 -2.28
N ALA A 180 16.32 -22.80 -2.83
CA ALA A 180 17.35 -22.03 -2.12
C ALA A 180 16.75 -21.15 -1.02
N HIS A 181 15.57 -20.59 -1.27
CA HIS A 181 14.88 -19.72 -0.35
C HIS A 181 13.54 -20.31 0.02
N GLN A 182 13.17 -20.18 1.30
CA GLN A 182 11.91 -20.69 1.80
C GLN A 182 11.27 -19.70 2.75
N ALA A 183 9.95 -19.74 2.85
CA ALA A 183 9.21 -19.08 3.90
C ALA A 183 8.03 -19.95 4.33
N VAL A 184 7.66 -19.81 5.60
CA VAL A 184 6.48 -20.43 6.16
C VAL A 184 5.68 -19.35 6.87
N ILE A 185 4.37 -19.38 6.65
CA ILE A 185 3.38 -18.56 7.34
C ILE A 185 2.47 -19.51 8.07
N SER A 186 2.33 -19.33 9.38
CA SER A 186 1.40 -20.09 10.19
C SER A 186 0.93 -19.25 11.35
N LEU A 187 -0.40 -19.17 11.50
CA LEU A 187 -1.00 -18.52 12.65
C LEU A 187 -0.89 -19.46 13.86
N PRO A 188 -0.58 -18.93 15.06
CA PRO A 188 -0.67 -19.70 16.29
C PRO A 188 -2.05 -20.37 16.44
N ALA A 189 -2.06 -21.63 16.88
CA ALA A 189 -3.26 -22.46 16.90
C ALA A 189 -4.36 -21.93 17.82
N ASP A 190 -3.98 -21.23 18.88
CA ASP A 190 -4.87 -20.59 19.86
C ASP A 190 -5.65 -19.40 19.28
N ILE A 191 -5.08 -18.68 18.32
CA ILE A 191 -5.73 -17.50 17.71
C ILE A 191 -6.27 -17.75 16.31
N HIS A 192 -5.97 -18.90 15.68
CA HIS A 192 -6.38 -19.18 14.29
C HIS A 192 -7.90 -19.09 14.10
N GLN A 193 -8.70 -19.68 15.00
CA GLN A 193 -10.16 -19.59 14.93
C GLN A 193 -10.68 -18.16 15.09
N GLU A 194 -10.18 -17.43 16.08
CA GLU A 194 -10.60 -16.05 16.33
C GLU A 194 -10.24 -15.13 15.17
N LEU A 195 -9.02 -15.26 14.65
CA LEU A 195 -8.57 -14.50 13.49
C LEU A 195 -9.37 -14.84 12.26
N THR A 196 -9.76 -16.10 12.06
CA THR A 196 -10.62 -16.53 10.95
C THR A 196 -11.94 -15.76 10.94
N LEU A 197 -12.55 -15.53 12.11
CA LEU A 197 -13.79 -14.75 12.21
C LEU A 197 -13.65 -13.28 11.84
N LEU A 198 -12.43 -12.73 11.82
CA LEU A 198 -12.16 -11.36 11.39
C LEU A 198 -12.09 -11.21 9.86
N TRP A 199 -12.02 -12.32 9.12
CA TRP A 199 -12.00 -12.28 7.66
C TRP A 199 -13.42 -12.14 7.11
N PRO A 200 -13.63 -11.33 6.07
CA PRO A 200 -14.96 -11.18 5.48
C PRO A 200 -15.35 -12.44 4.70
N GLU A 201 -16.65 -12.71 4.64
CA GLU A 201 -17.18 -13.81 3.80
C GLU A 201 -17.04 -13.54 2.30
N LYS A 202 -16.91 -12.28 1.89
CA LYS A 202 -16.72 -11.84 0.50
C LYS A 202 -15.52 -10.91 0.41
N LEU A 203 -14.77 -10.98 -0.70
CA LEU A 203 -13.60 -10.11 -0.91
C LEU A 203 -13.98 -8.63 -1.07
N SER A 204 -15.02 -8.35 -1.87
CA SER A 204 -15.62 -7.03 -2.05
C SER A 204 -17.03 -7.17 -2.64
N ASP A 205 -17.85 -6.11 -2.59
CA ASP A 205 -19.19 -6.11 -3.19
C ASP A 205 -19.16 -6.24 -4.72
N HIS A 206 -18.02 -5.94 -5.34
CA HIS A 206 -17.81 -6.03 -6.79
C HIS A 206 -17.01 -7.27 -7.22
N ASP A 207 -16.76 -8.22 -6.32
CA ASP A 207 -16.02 -9.44 -6.66
C ASP A 207 -16.91 -10.39 -7.49
N PRO A 208 -16.58 -10.62 -8.78
CA PRO A 208 -17.38 -11.51 -9.64
C PRO A 208 -17.12 -12.99 -9.37
N THR A 209 -16.10 -13.33 -8.57
CA THR A 209 -15.66 -14.71 -8.36
C THR A 209 -16.34 -15.42 -7.20
N GLY A 210 -16.90 -14.64 -6.25
CA GLY A 210 -17.48 -15.18 -5.03
C GLY A 210 -16.45 -15.87 -4.13
N PHE A 211 -15.19 -15.41 -4.18
CA PHE A 211 -14.13 -15.88 -3.29
C PHE A 211 -14.44 -15.48 -1.85
N SER A 212 -14.31 -16.44 -0.95
CA SER A 212 -14.52 -16.24 0.49
C SER A 212 -13.21 -16.33 1.26
N PRO A 213 -12.61 -15.18 1.61
CA PRO A 213 -11.40 -15.17 2.43
C PRO A 213 -11.55 -15.92 3.74
N GLN A 214 -12.71 -15.80 4.41
CA GLN A 214 -12.99 -16.49 5.66
C GLN A 214 -12.94 -18.01 5.51
N ARG A 215 -13.57 -18.57 4.48
CA ARG A 215 -13.56 -20.03 4.24
C ARG A 215 -12.17 -20.53 3.89
N TRP A 216 -11.42 -19.75 3.11
CA TRP A 216 -10.05 -20.09 2.75
C TRP A 216 -9.11 -20.08 3.96
N VAL A 217 -9.18 -19.07 4.83
CA VAL A 217 -8.35 -19.04 6.05
C VAL A 217 -8.76 -20.16 7.01
N ALA A 218 -10.05 -20.48 7.11
CA ALA A 218 -10.53 -21.58 7.93
C ALA A 218 -9.95 -22.95 7.53
N SER A 219 -9.69 -23.16 6.23
CA SER A 219 -9.19 -24.44 5.72
C SER A 219 -7.67 -24.58 5.74
N VAL A 220 -6.94 -23.47 5.78
CA VAL A 220 -5.46 -23.43 5.71
C VAL A 220 -4.84 -23.26 7.10
N ARG A 221 -4.00 -24.23 7.49
CA ARG A 221 -3.24 -24.21 8.75
C ARG A 221 -1.87 -23.53 8.61
N SER A 222 -1.17 -23.79 7.52
CA SER A 222 0.10 -23.16 7.21
C SER A 222 0.28 -23.00 5.71
N ILE A 223 1.09 -22.02 5.32
CA ILE A 223 1.48 -21.76 3.94
C ILE A 223 2.99 -21.88 3.88
N SER A 224 3.50 -22.81 3.09
CA SER A 224 4.92 -22.94 2.80
C SER A 224 5.19 -22.44 1.39
N MET A 225 6.28 -21.70 1.25
CA MET A 225 6.72 -21.09 0.01
C MET A 225 8.18 -21.44 -0.22
N GLY A 226 8.52 -21.87 -1.43
CA GLY A 226 9.89 -22.13 -1.85
C GLY A 226 10.18 -21.43 -3.17
N TRP A 227 11.32 -20.76 -3.28
CA TRP A 227 11.70 -20.07 -4.51
C TRP A 227 13.20 -20.02 -4.76
N ASP A 228 13.57 -19.74 -6.01
CA ASP A 228 14.94 -19.43 -6.42
C ASP A 228 15.00 -18.13 -7.21
N PHE A 229 16.13 -17.44 -7.08
CA PHE A 229 16.47 -16.31 -7.93
C PHE A 229 17.03 -16.79 -9.29
N PRO A 230 17.11 -15.90 -10.29
CA PRO A 230 17.72 -16.20 -11.58
C PRO A 230 19.09 -16.88 -11.46
N PRO A 231 19.49 -17.72 -12.45
CA PRO A 231 18.90 -17.88 -13.78
C PRO A 231 17.82 -18.98 -13.92
N ALA A 232 17.61 -19.83 -12.91
CA ALA A 232 16.62 -20.91 -12.94
C ALA A 232 15.50 -20.65 -11.92
N THR A 233 14.68 -19.64 -12.22
CA THR A 233 13.63 -19.16 -11.31
C THR A 233 12.49 -20.16 -11.20
N ALA A 234 12.15 -20.55 -9.97
CA ALA A 234 11.00 -21.39 -9.68
C ALA A 234 10.31 -20.88 -8.42
N LEU A 235 9.00 -21.09 -8.32
CA LEU A 235 8.22 -20.78 -7.13
C LEU A 235 7.15 -21.85 -6.91
N GLU A 236 7.10 -22.36 -5.69
CA GLU A 236 6.08 -23.29 -5.24
C GLU A 236 5.41 -22.73 -3.99
N LEU A 237 4.07 -22.76 -3.97
CA LEU A 237 3.26 -22.48 -2.79
C LEU A 237 2.56 -23.78 -2.38
N ARG A 238 2.59 -24.09 -1.09
CA ARG A 238 1.89 -25.23 -0.50
C ARG A 238 1.04 -24.77 0.66
N PHE A 239 -0.25 -24.96 0.55
CA PHE A 239 -1.23 -24.68 1.58
C PHE A 239 -1.50 -25.99 2.32
N GLN A 240 -0.94 -26.12 3.53
CA GLN A 240 -1.23 -27.25 4.40
C GLN A 240 -2.59 -27.03 5.02
N CYS A 241 -3.54 -27.90 4.69
CA CYS A 241 -4.92 -27.81 5.15
C CYS A 241 -5.14 -28.65 6.42
N THR A 242 -6.23 -28.38 7.12
CA THR A 242 -6.59 -29.07 8.36
C THR A 242 -6.79 -30.57 8.16
N ASP A 243 -7.47 -30.93 7.08
CA ASP A 243 -7.84 -32.29 6.68
C ASP A 243 -8.16 -32.33 5.17
N HIS A 244 -8.69 -33.46 4.70
CA HIS A 244 -9.04 -33.66 3.29
C HIS A 244 -10.20 -32.75 2.83
N ASP A 245 -11.20 -32.53 3.69
CA ASP A 245 -12.33 -31.65 3.39
C ASP A 245 -11.86 -30.19 3.31
N GLY A 246 -10.95 -29.79 4.21
CA GLY A 246 -10.24 -28.52 4.17
C GLY A 246 -9.43 -28.34 2.89
N ALA A 247 -8.72 -29.37 2.43
CA ALA A 247 -7.99 -29.30 1.16
C ALA A 247 -8.92 -29.07 -0.04
N THR A 248 -10.07 -29.75 -0.06
CA THR A 248 -11.11 -29.56 -1.07
C THR A 248 -11.67 -28.14 -1.03
N ALA A 249 -11.99 -27.62 0.16
CA ALA A 249 -12.47 -26.25 0.34
C ALA A 249 -11.43 -25.21 -0.09
N CYS A 250 -10.16 -25.41 0.27
CA CYS A 250 -9.05 -24.56 -0.14
C CYS A 250 -8.88 -24.55 -1.66
N GLU A 251 -8.92 -25.71 -2.32
CA GLU A 251 -8.82 -25.81 -3.78
C GLU A 251 -9.97 -25.04 -4.48
N GLN A 252 -11.20 -25.20 -3.99
CA GLN A 252 -12.37 -24.51 -4.53
C GLN A 252 -12.24 -22.99 -4.41
N GLU A 253 -11.87 -22.48 -3.23
CA GLU A 253 -11.70 -21.04 -3.04
C GLU A 253 -10.52 -20.49 -3.85
N MET A 254 -9.39 -21.21 -3.91
CA MET A 254 -8.25 -20.81 -4.75
C MET A 254 -8.60 -20.82 -6.24
N SER A 255 -9.41 -21.77 -6.70
CA SER A 255 -9.87 -21.82 -8.09
C SER A 255 -10.70 -20.59 -8.46
N LYS A 256 -11.60 -20.16 -7.57
CA LYS A 256 -12.36 -18.90 -7.75
C LYS A 256 -11.42 -17.70 -7.81
N LEU A 257 -10.46 -17.63 -6.89
CA LEU A 257 -9.49 -16.54 -6.85
C LEU A 257 -8.65 -16.46 -8.13
N LEU A 258 -8.27 -17.60 -8.73
CA LEU A 258 -7.58 -17.66 -10.02
C LEU A 258 -8.43 -17.17 -11.20
N MET A 259 -9.76 -17.12 -11.08
CA MET A 259 -10.63 -16.52 -12.10
C MET A 259 -10.49 -15.00 -12.17
N MET A 260 -9.94 -14.35 -11.14
CA MET A 260 -9.61 -12.92 -11.16
C MET A 260 -8.46 -12.60 -12.13
N ILE A 261 -7.67 -13.60 -12.52
CA ILE A 261 -6.62 -13.42 -13.52
C ILE A 261 -7.29 -13.20 -14.90
N PRO A 262 -7.02 -12.07 -15.58
CA PRO A 262 -7.61 -11.75 -16.88
C PRO A 262 -7.37 -12.84 -17.94
N PRO A 263 -8.31 -13.01 -18.89
CA PRO A 263 -8.11 -13.91 -20.01
C PRO A 263 -6.88 -13.49 -20.84
N GLY A 264 -6.00 -14.45 -21.15
CA GLY A 264 -4.74 -14.22 -21.87
C GLY A 264 -3.47 -14.33 -21.02
N ILE A 265 -3.60 -14.37 -19.68
CA ILE A 265 -2.50 -14.68 -18.77
C ILE A 265 -2.55 -16.16 -18.39
N VAL A 266 -1.39 -16.81 -18.35
CA VAL A 266 -1.30 -18.21 -17.91
C VAL A 266 -1.65 -18.30 -16.43
N ARG A 267 -2.66 -19.12 -16.13
CA ARG A 267 -3.11 -19.34 -14.75
C ARG A 267 -2.23 -20.42 -14.12
N PRO A 268 -1.70 -20.17 -12.90
CA PRO A 268 -1.05 -21.21 -12.12
C PRO A 268 -1.92 -22.46 -12.01
N LYS A 269 -1.32 -23.64 -12.14
CA LYS A 269 -2.03 -24.90 -11.95
C LYS A 269 -2.13 -25.22 -10.46
N LEU A 270 -3.34 -25.55 -10.03
CA LEU A 270 -3.62 -26.14 -8.72
C LEU A 270 -3.49 -27.66 -8.82
N SER A 271 -2.88 -28.27 -7.82
CA SER A 271 -2.89 -29.72 -7.60
C SER A 271 -3.12 -30.00 -6.12
N VAL A 272 -3.91 -31.02 -5.81
CA VAL A 272 -4.14 -31.46 -4.44
C VAL A 272 -3.32 -32.72 -4.17
N ASP A 273 -2.53 -32.70 -3.10
CA ASP A 273 -1.80 -33.85 -2.58
C ASP A 273 -2.23 -34.09 -1.13
N SER A 274 -3.10 -35.08 -0.95
CA SER A 274 -3.65 -35.47 0.36
C SER A 274 -4.36 -34.31 1.07
N ASN A 275 -3.66 -33.64 2.00
CA ASN A 275 -4.16 -32.48 2.75
C ASN A 275 -3.44 -31.18 2.33
N ASN A 276 -2.73 -31.18 1.21
CA ASN A 276 -2.02 -30.02 0.70
C ASN A 276 -2.63 -29.56 -0.63
N VAL A 277 -2.86 -28.26 -0.75
CA VAL A 277 -3.07 -27.63 -2.06
C VAL A 277 -1.74 -27.06 -2.51
N VAL A 278 -1.28 -27.43 -3.69
CA VAL A 278 0.01 -27.03 -4.24
C VAL A 278 -0.22 -26.20 -5.49
N ILE A 279 0.46 -25.05 -5.54
CA ILE A 279 0.57 -24.21 -6.74
C ILE A 279 2.03 -24.24 -7.16
N LYS A 280 2.27 -24.74 -8.37
CA LYS A 280 3.56 -24.61 -9.05
C LYS A 280 3.35 -23.67 -10.22
N ALA A 281 4.16 -22.63 -10.29
CA ALA A 281 4.09 -21.71 -11.40
C ALA A 281 5.44 -21.04 -11.63
N ASP A 282 5.57 -20.48 -12.82
CA ASP A 282 6.63 -19.53 -13.08
C ASP A 282 6.41 -18.31 -12.17
N PRO A 283 7.47 -17.74 -11.59
CA PRO A 283 7.35 -16.54 -10.77
C PRO A 283 6.65 -15.36 -11.45
N GLU A 284 6.67 -15.24 -12.79
CA GLU A 284 5.88 -14.23 -13.51
C GLU A 284 4.38 -14.45 -13.38
N GLU A 285 3.91 -15.69 -13.51
CA GLU A 285 2.49 -16.06 -13.34
C GLU A 285 2.01 -15.75 -11.92
N ILE A 286 2.85 -16.06 -10.92
CA ILE A 286 2.52 -15.76 -9.52
C ILE A 286 2.62 -14.26 -9.23
N ASN A 287 3.57 -13.52 -9.81
CA ASN A 287 3.62 -12.06 -9.65
C ASN A 287 2.34 -11.40 -10.21
N VAL A 288 1.89 -11.83 -11.39
CA VAL A 288 0.63 -11.35 -11.96
C VAL A 288 -0.56 -11.76 -11.09
N PHE A 289 -0.58 -12.98 -10.55
CA PHE A 289 -1.58 -13.43 -9.60
C PHE A 289 -1.60 -12.57 -8.32
N LEU A 290 -0.46 -12.39 -7.64
CA LEU A 290 -0.31 -11.56 -6.43
C LEU A 290 -0.72 -10.11 -6.68
N LYS A 291 -0.36 -9.54 -7.83
CA LYS A 291 -0.81 -8.20 -8.25
C LYS A 291 -2.32 -8.15 -8.49
N SER A 292 -2.90 -9.19 -9.09
CA SER A 292 -4.33 -9.24 -9.41
C SER A 292 -5.20 -9.37 -8.16
N ILE A 293 -4.82 -10.23 -7.21
CA ILE A 293 -5.56 -10.44 -5.96
C ILE A 293 -5.40 -9.29 -4.96
N SER A 294 -4.29 -8.53 -5.04
CA SER A 294 -4.10 -7.33 -4.23
C SER A 294 -4.72 -6.07 -4.83
N LYS A 295 -5.09 -6.08 -6.12
CA LYS A 295 -5.62 -4.90 -6.81
C LYS A 295 -6.89 -4.34 -6.17
N PRO A 296 -7.95 -5.11 -5.87
CA PRO A 296 -9.15 -4.57 -5.24
C PRO A 296 -8.86 -3.99 -3.85
N ALA A 297 -8.10 -4.73 -3.02
CA ALA A 297 -7.73 -4.27 -1.68
C ALA A 297 -6.85 -3.01 -1.71
N ARG A 298 -5.96 -2.90 -2.70
CA ARG A 298 -5.12 -1.71 -2.92
C ARG A 298 -5.95 -0.53 -3.38
N GLN A 299 -6.88 -0.73 -4.32
CA GLN A 299 -7.79 0.29 -4.79
C GLN A 299 -8.70 0.79 -3.66
N ASP A 300 -9.24 -0.11 -2.83
CA ASP A 300 -10.03 0.27 -1.66
C ASP A 300 -9.21 1.05 -0.62
N ALA A 301 -7.97 0.62 -0.37
CA ALA A 301 -7.07 1.34 0.54
C ALA A 301 -6.73 2.73 0.02
N GLN A 302 -6.42 2.85 -1.28
CA GLN A 302 -6.19 4.12 -1.98
C GLN A 302 -7.43 5.02 -1.89
N ARG A 303 -8.62 4.48 -2.16
CA ARG A 303 -9.90 5.19 -2.05
C ARG A 303 -10.12 5.73 -0.65
N ARG A 304 -9.90 4.92 0.39
CA ARG A 304 -10.02 5.33 1.80
C ARG A 304 -9.01 6.41 2.16
N GLN A 305 -7.78 6.31 1.68
CA GLN A 305 -6.76 7.33 1.90
C GLN A 305 -7.18 8.67 1.26
N THR A 306 -7.64 8.65 0.01
CA THR A 306 -8.15 9.86 -0.66
C THR A 306 -9.36 10.45 0.06
N ILE A 307 -10.31 9.62 0.54
CA ILE A 307 -11.44 10.09 1.36
C ILE A 307 -10.95 10.77 2.64
N ASN A 308 -9.93 10.23 3.31
CA ASN A 308 -9.35 10.85 4.50
C ASN A 308 -8.66 12.19 4.17
N ASN A 309 -7.96 12.29 3.05
CA ASN A 309 -7.40 13.56 2.56
C ASN A 309 -8.52 14.60 2.38
N PHE A 310 -9.64 14.22 1.76
CA PHE A 310 -10.80 15.09 1.57
C PHE A 310 -11.41 15.55 2.90
N LYS A 311 -11.48 14.67 3.92
CA LYS A 311 -11.92 15.06 5.27
C LYS A 311 -10.97 16.05 5.94
N GLN A 312 -9.66 15.90 5.76
CA GLN A 312 -8.67 16.87 6.25
C GLN A 312 -8.81 18.23 5.55
N LEU A 313 -9.01 18.23 4.23
CA LEU A 313 -9.27 19.46 3.47
C LEU A 313 -10.58 20.15 3.90
N ALA A 314 -11.64 19.37 4.10
CA ALA A 314 -12.91 19.88 4.62
C ALA A 314 -12.75 20.53 6.00
N LEU A 315 -12.03 19.88 6.91
CA LEU A 315 -11.71 20.44 8.23
C LEU A 315 -10.91 21.73 8.11
N ALA A 316 -9.91 21.79 7.22
CA ALA A 316 -9.14 22.99 6.97
C ALA A 316 -10.00 24.14 6.42
N ILE A 317 -10.94 23.86 5.52
CA ILE A 317 -11.90 24.84 5.01
C ILE A 317 -12.83 25.35 6.12
N HIS A 318 -13.33 24.46 6.98
CA HIS A 318 -14.14 24.87 8.13
C HIS A 318 -13.36 25.73 9.12
N ASN A 319 -12.09 25.39 9.40
CA ASN A 319 -11.22 26.20 10.25
C ASN A 319 -10.93 27.58 9.62
N PHE A 320 -10.68 27.62 8.31
CA PHE A 320 -10.58 28.87 7.56
C PHE A 320 -11.85 29.70 7.71
N HIS A 321 -13.02 29.10 7.47
CA HIS A 321 -14.32 29.78 7.61
C HIS A 321 -14.57 30.25 9.05
N GLY A 322 -14.24 29.45 10.06
CA GLY A 322 -14.37 29.83 11.47
C GLY A 322 -13.52 31.05 11.84
N LYS A 323 -12.33 31.19 11.24
CA LYS A 323 -11.43 32.32 11.48
C LYS A 323 -11.74 33.56 10.65
N HIS A 324 -12.12 33.39 9.39
CA HIS A 324 -12.31 34.50 8.44
C HIS A 324 -13.77 34.94 8.28
N GLY A 325 -14.75 34.10 8.65
CA GLY A 325 -16.18 34.34 8.47
C GLY A 325 -16.70 34.07 7.05
N PHE A 326 -15.84 33.60 6.15
CA PHE A 326 -16.15 33.25 4.76
C PHE A 326 -15.28 32.08 4.29
N LEU A 327 -15.70 31.39 3.23
CA LEU A 327 -14.98 30.27 2.62
C LEU A 327 -13.73 30.77 1.85
N PRO A 328 -12.66 29.96 1.73
CA PRO A 328 -11.53 30.32 0.90
C PRO A 328 -12.02 30.49 -0.55
N GLY A 329 -11.80 31.66 -1.14
CA GLY A 329 -12.09 31.86 -2.57
C GLY A 329 -11.25 30.92 -3.45
N LYS A 330 -11.59 30.81 -4.75
CA LYS A 330 -10.88 29.95 -5.73
C LYS A 330 -9.37 30.23 -5.74
N TYR A 331 -9.02 31.49 -5.57
CA TYR A 331 -7.67 32.00 -5.52
C TYR A 331 -7.64 33.38 -4.83
N THR A 332 -6.44 33.82 -4.49
CA THR A 332 -6.16 35.21 -4.09
C THR A 332 -5.98 36.09 -5.32
N VAL A 333 -6.22 37.39 -5.18
CA VAL A 333 -6.06 38.38 -6.25
C VAL A 333 -5.23 39.57 -5.76
N ASP A 334 -4.57 40.28 -6.66
CA ASP A 334 -3.95 41.57 -6.37
C ASP A 334 -4.94 42.73 -6.40
N ALA A 335 -4.43 43.96 -6.26
CA ALA A 335 -5.23 45.18 -6.28
C ALA A 335 -5.96 45.41 -7.62
N GLU A 336 -5.43 44.87 -8.72
CA GLU A 336 -6.02 44.93 -10.05
C GLU A 336 -6.98 43.76 -10.35
N GLY A 337 -7.16 42.84 -9.39
CA GLY A 337 -8.01 41.66 -9.52
C GLY A 337 -7.36 40.50 -10.29
N ARG A 338 -6.04 40.55 -10.52
CA ARG A 338 -5.33 39.46 -11.22
C ARG A 338 -5.12 38.28 -10.26
N PRO A 339 -5.40 37.04 -10.68
CA PRO A 339 -5.18 35.85 -9.84
C PRO A 339 -3.71 35.66 -9.45
N LEU A 340 -3.45 35.39 -8.17
CA LEU A 340 -2.11 35.18 -7.62
C LEU A 340 -1.89 33.70 -7.26
N LEU A 341 -2.49 33.25 -6.16
CA LEU A 341 -2.25 31.92 -5.57
C LEU A 341 -3.56 31.15 -5.39
N SER A 342 -3.52 29.83 -5.65
CA SER A 342 -4.63 28.91 -5.46
C SER A 342 -5.18 28.88 -4.02
N TRP A 343 -6.47 28.58 -3.86
CA TRP A 343 -7.11 28.24 -2.57
C TRP A 343 -6.30 27.25 -1.72
N ARG A 344 -5.58 26.32 -2.36
CA ARG A 344 -4.74 25.33 -1.68
C ARG A 344 -3.64 25.99 -0.85
N VAL A 345 -3.05 27.08 -1.34
CA VAL A 345 -2.03 27.84 -0.59
C VAL A 345 -2.65 28.55 0.61
N ALA A 346 -3.86 29.09 0.47
CA ALA A 346 -4.58 29.74 1.57
C ALA A 346 -4.93 28.77 2.72
N LEU A 347 -5.03 27.46 2.44
CA LEU A 347 -5.32 26.44 3.44
C LEU A 347 -4.09 25.90 4.19
N LEU A 348 -2.87 26.15 3.72
CA LEU A 348 -1.65 25.61 4.35
C LEU A 348 -1.55 25.86 5.87
N PRO A 349 -1.90 27.04 6.41
CA PRO A 349 -1.86 27.27 7.87
C PRO A 349 -2.82 26.39 8.68
N TYR A 350 -3.83 25.80 8.02
CA TYR A 350 -4.85 24.94 8.62
C TYR A 350 -4.59 23.45 8.36
N LEU A 351 -3.45 23.13 7.74
CA LEU A 351 -3.01 21.78 7.36
C LEU A 351 -1.65 21.42 8.00
N ASP A 352 -1.28 22.12 9.08
CA ASP A 352 0.06 22.02 9.71
C ASP A 352 1.22 22.35 8.76
N GLN A 353 0.96 23.14 7.71
CA GLN A 353 1.95 23.57 6.70
C GLN A 353 2.32 25.05 6.83
N ALA A 354 2.30 25.60 8.05
CA ALA A 354 2.60 27.01 8.30
C ALA A 354 4.03 27.41 7.86
N SER A 355 4.99 26.50 7.98
CA SER A 355 6.39 26.72 7.55
C SER A 355 6.51 26.85 6.02
N LEU A 356 5.75 26.05 5.27
CA LEU A 356 5.67 26.16 3.81
C LEU A 356 4.92 27.42 3.39
N TYR A 357 3.81 27.74 4.05
CA TYR A 357 3.04 28.97 3.82
C TYR A 357 3.91 30.22 3.93
N ALA A 358 4.76 30.30 4.96
CA ALA A 358 5.66 31.44 5.18
C ALA A 358 6.71 31.65 4.07
N LYS A 359 6.97 30.64 3.23
CA LYS A 359 7.89 30.75 2.10
C LYS A 359 7.25 31.46 0.89
N PHE A 360 5.91 31.40 0.76
CA PHE A 360 5.21 32.02 -0.36
C PHE A 360 5.23 33.54 -0.26
N LYS A 361 5.44 34.19 -1.41
CA LYS A 361 5.16 35.61 -1.60
C LYS A 361 3.70 35.76 -2.00
N LEU A 362 2.89 36.21 -1.04
CA LEU A 362 1.42 36.24 -1.16
C LEU A 362 0.91 37.33 -2.10
N ASP A 363 1.75 38.32 -2.41
CA ASP A 363 1.53 39.42 -3.34
C ASP A 363 2.10 39.16 -4.75
N GLU A 364 2.62 37.96 -5.00
CA GLU A 364 3.18 37.53 -6.28
C GLU A 364 2.40 36.35 -6.87
N PRO A 365 2.38 36.20 -8.21
CA PRO A 365 1.73 35.06 -8.84
C PRO A 365 2.44 33.74 -8.50
N TRP A 366 1.69 32.64 -8.63
CA TRP A 366 2.16 31.28 -8.35
C TRP A 366 3.43 30.87 -9.13
N ASP A 367 3.64 31.43 -10.32
CA ASP A 367 4.74 31.15 -11.24
C ASP A 367 5.85 32.21 -11.20
N SER A 368 5.83 33.11 -10.21
CA SER A 368 6.94 34.04 -9.98
C SER A 368 8.24 33.29 -9.72
N GLU A 369 9.38 33.94 -9.95
CA GLU A 369 10.70 33.35 -9.71
C GLU A 369 10.85 32.77 -8.28
N ARG A 370 10.18 33.39 -7.30
CA ARG A 370 10.22 33.00 -5.89
C ARG A 370 9.20 31.91 -5.54
N ASN A 371 8.00 31.96 -6.12
CA ASN A 371 6.91 31.02 -5.81
C ASN A 371 7.00 29.72 -6.61
N ARG A 372 7.50 29.77 -7.86
CA ARG A 372 7.56 28.62 -8.76
C ARG A 372 8.27 27.41 -8.15
N PRO A 373 9.44 27.51 -7.47
CA PRO A 373 10.10 26.34 -6.88
C PRO A 373 9.31 25.69 -5.75
N LEU A 374 8.37 26.40 -5.11
CA LEU A 374 7.57 25.87 -4.02
C LEU A 374 6.50 24.87 -4.49
N SER A 375 6.21 24.80 -5.80
CA SER A 375 5.26 23.81 -6.32
C SER A 375 5.74 22.37 -6.13
N GLU A 376 7.06 22.15 -6.03
CA GLU A 376 7.65 20.83 -5.77
C GLU A 376 7.43 20.34 -4.32
N GLN A 377 7.13 21.25 -3.40
CA GLN A 377 6.86 20.96 -1.98
C GLN A 377 5.35 20.76 -1.73
N MET A 378 4.65 20.04 -2.63
CA MET A 378 3.21 19.80 -2.48
C MET A 378 2.92 18.96 -1.23
N PRO A 379 2.05 19.41 -0.32
CA PRO A 379 1.60 18.58 0.80
C PRO A 379 0.85 17.32 0.34
N GLN A 380 1.11 16.19 1.00
CA GLN A 380 0.51 14.89 0.67
C GLN A 380 -1.03 14.89 0.69
N VAL A 381 -1.65 15.78 1.47
CA VAL A 381 -3.12 15.92 1.54
C VAL A 381 -3.74 16.37 0.20
N PHE A 382 -2.95 16.96 -0.71
CA PHE A 382 -3.40 17.32 -2.05
C PHE A 382 -3.19 16.21 -3.10
N GLU A 383 -2.63 15.07 -2.70
CA GLU A 383 -2.47 13.90 -3.57
C GLU A 383 -3.72 13.03 -3.55
N VAL A 384 -3.99 12.40 -4.69
CA VAL A 384 -4.94 11.28 -4.79
C VAL A 384 -4.13 10.00 -4.78
N ALA A 385 -4.44 9.10 -3.85
CA ALA A 385 -3.66 7.89 -3.67
C ALA A 385 -3.75 6.97 -4.89
N GLY A 386 -2.60 6.58 -5.45
CA GLY A 386 -2.53 5.70 -6.62
C GLY A 386 -2.45 6.41 -7.96
N ASP A 387 -2.50 7.73 -7.99
CA ASP A 387 -2.24 8.53 -9.19
C ASP A 387 -0.75 8.47 -9.60
N ASP A 388 -0.50 8.55 -10.91
CA ASP A 388 0.84 8.74 -11.52
C ASP A 388 0.91 10.11 -12.19
N LEU A 389 0.74 11.17 -11.38
CA LEU A 389 0.82 12.56 -11.84
C LEU A 389 2.24 13.10 -11.70
N ALA A 390 2.61 14.05 -12.56
CA ALA A 390 3.86 14.78 -12.43
C ALA A 390 3.97 15.47 -11.06
N ALA A 391 5.18 15.53 -10.50
CA ALA A 391 5.42 16.16 -9.20
C ALA A 391 4.81 17.58 -9.15
N GLY A 392 4.20 17.92 -8.02
CA GLY A 392 3.53 19.20 -7.83
C GLY A 392 2.17 19.37 -8.54
N HIS A 393 1.64 18.33 -9.19
CA HIS A 393 0.30 18.37 -9.79
C HIS A 393 -0.74 17.70 -8.89
N SER A 394 -1.93 18.29 -8.88
CA SER A 394 -3.08 17.76 -8.15
C SER A 394 -4.33 17.82 -9.02
N ARG A 395 -5.14 16.77 -8.95
CA ARG A 395 -6.49 16.72 -9.52
C ARG A 395 -7.60 16.90 -8.48
N ILE A 396 -7.27 17.21 -7.23
CA ILE A 396 -8.27 17.61 -6.22
C ILE A 396 -8.67 19.05 -6.50
N ARG A 397 -9.81 19.32 -7.15
CA ARG A 397 -10.18 20.64 -7.68
C ARG A 397 -11.53 21.12 -7.14
N LEU A 398 -11.76 22.43 -7.28
CA LEU A 398 -13.06 23.07 -7.03
C LEU A 398 -13.87 23.05 -8.33
N PRO A 399 -15.03 22.39 -8.40
CA PRO A 399 -15.86 22.37 -9.60
C PRO A 399 -16.55 23.73 -9.81
N VAL A 400 -16.36 24.37 -10.96
CA VAL A 400 -16.94 25.67 -11.29
C VAL A 400 -18.02 25.50 -12.34
N ILE A 401 -19.28 25.56 -11.92
CA ILE A 401 -20.48 25.46 -12.78
C ILE A 401 -21.42 26.65 -12.53
N ALA A 402 -22.25 27.02 -13.51
CA ALA A 402 -23.27 28.06 -13.31
C ALA A 402 -24.18 27.71 -12.11
N GLY A 403 -24.44 28.68 -11.22
CA GLY A 403 -25.20 28.46 -9.99
C GLY A 403 -24.45 27.70 -8.88
N GLY A 404 -23.21 27.27 -9.14
CA GLY A 404 -22.35 26.58 -8.17
C GLY A 404 -21.74 27.49 -7.12
N LEU A 405 -21.22 26.87 -6.05
CA LEU A 405 -20.58 27.55 -4.93
C LEU A 405 -19.43 28.47 -5.36
N TRP A 406 -18.64 28.02 -6.32
CA TRP A 406 -17.44 28.69 -6.80
C TRP A 406 -17.68 29.58 -8.03
N ALA A 407 -18.93 29.80 -8.41
CA ALA A 407 -19.27 30.56 -9.60
C ALA A 407 -19.25 32.08 -9.37
N GLY A 408 -18.71 32.80 -10.35
CA GLY A 408 -18.70 34.27 -10.41
C GLY A 408 -17.61 34.94 -9.56
N GLU A 409 -17.56 36.27 -9.67
CA GLU A 409 -16.59 37.16 -8.99
C GLU A 409 -17.29 38.01 -7.90
N GLY A 410 -18.34 37.44 -7.29
CA GLY A 410 -19.16 38.10 -6.26
C GLY A 410 -18.48 38.14 -4.88
N PRO A 411 -19.17 38.65 -3.84
CA PRO A 411 -18.62 38.69 -2.49
C PRO A 411 -18.24 37.29 -1.98
N PRO A 412 -17.28 37.17 -1.04
CA PRO A 412 -16.89 35.90 -0.46
C PRO A 412 -18.09 35.10 0.04
N ARG A 413 -18.16 33.83 -0.36
CA ARG A 413 -19.25 32.93 0.02
C ARG A 413 -19.09 32.46 1.45
N THR A 414 -20.20 32.15 2.09
CA THR A 414 -20.30 31.58 3.44
C THR A 414 -21.14 30.30 3.37
N LEU A 415 -21.11 29.49 4.43
CA LEU A 415 -21.98 28.31 4.51
C LEU A 415 -23.48 28.66 4.41
N ARG A 416 -23.89 29.89 4.76
CA ARG A 416 -25.28 30.35 4.64
C ARG A 416 -25.75 30.53 3.19
N ASN A 417 -24.83 30.56 2.22
CA ASN A 417 -25.19 30.65 0.81
C ASN A 417 -25.69 29.30 0.25
N MET A 418 -25.48 28.20 0.96
CA MET A 418 -25.92 26.85 0.58
C MET A 418 -27.35 26.62 1.04
N ILE A 419 -28.32 27.14 0.28
CA ILE A 419 -29.75 27.03 0.59
C ILE A 419 -30.24 25.58 0.47
N ASP A 420 -29.61 24.78 -0.40
CA ASP A 420 -29.91 23.34 -0.55
C ASP A 420 -29.36 22.49 0.60
N GLY A 421 -28.59 23.10 1.51
CA GLY A 421 -28.00 22.47 2.67
C GLY A 421 -26.56 21.99 2.45
N THR A 422 -25.73 22.12 3.49
CA THR A 422 -24.30 21.77 3.43
C THR A 422 -24.04 20.30 3.10
N SER A 423 -24.94 19.40 3.49
CA SER A 423 -24.86 17.96 3.20
C SER A 423 -25.26 17.57 1.77
N ASN A 424 -25.78 18.53 0.98
CA ASN A 424 -26.20 18.33 -0.40
C ASN A 424 -25.36 19.13 -1.41
N THR A 425 -24.44 19.97 -0.94
CA THR A 425 -23.57 20.77 -1.82
C THR A 425 -22.14 20.24 -1.81
N VAL A 426 -21.66 19.77 -2.96
CA VAL A 426 -20.27 19.38 -3.20
C VAL A 426 -19.42 20.62 -3.40
N TRP A 427 -18.30 20.70 -2.67
CA TRP A 427 -17.36 21.84 -2.76
C TRP A 427 -15.99 21.46 -3.32
N ILE A 428 -15.58 20.19 -3.25
CA ILE A 428 -14.28 19.71 -3.70
C ILE A 428 -14.52 18.33 -4.32
N ALA A 429 -13.86 18.06 -5.44
CA ALA A 429 -13.93 16.78 -6.13
C ALA A 429 -12.59 16.39 -6.74
N THR A 430 -12.37 15.10 -6.97
CA THR A 430 -11.30 14.62 -7.85
C THR A 430 -11.73 14.80 -9.30
N ALA A 431 -11.05 15.70 -10.00
CA ALA A 431 -11.18 15.84 -11.45
C ALA A 431 -10.48 14.67 -12.17
N PRO A 432 -10.77 14.45 -13.47
CA PRO A 432 -10.02 13.50 -14.28
C PRO A 432 -8.51 13.81 -14.29
N PRO A 433 -7.62 12.82 -14.45
CA PRO A 433 -6.18 13.06 -14.51
C PRO A 433 -5.77 14.08 -15.58
N SER A 434 -6.48 14.11 -16.71
CA SER A 434 -6.28 15.09 -17.79
C SER A 434 -6.56 16.54 -17.38
N ALA A 435 -7.31 16.75 -16.30
CA ALA A 435 -7.62 18.06 -15.74
C ALA A 435 -6.73 18.44 -14.54
N ALA A 436 -5.68 17.65 -14.25
CA ALA A 436 -4.72 17.96 -13.20
C ALA A 436 -3.96 19.26 -13.49
N VAL A 437 -3.66 20.01 -12.44
CA VAL A 437 -2.92 21.28 -12.53
C VAL A 437 -1.88 21.37 -11.43
N THR A 438 -0.86 22.21 -11.62
CA THR A 438 0.06 22.56 -10.53
C THR A 438 -0.74 23.06 -9.33
N TRP A 439 -0.51 22.50 -8.14
CA TRP A 439 -1.38 22.73 -6.98
C TRP A 439 -1.46 24.20 -6.53
N THR A 440 -0.42 24.99 -6.81
CA THR A 440 -0.33 26.43 -6.51
C THR A 440 -1.02 27.31 -7.56
N LYS A 441 -1.30 26.80 -8.76
CA LYS A 441 -1.86 27.55 -9.89
C LYS A 441 -3.34 27.91 -9.63
N PRO A 442 -3.74 29.18 -9.78
CA PRO A 442 -5.12 29.64 -9.63
C PRO A 442 -5.97 29.30 -10.88
N ASP A 443 -6.15 28.00 -11.14
CA ASP A 443 -6.84 27.48 -12.34
C ASP A 443 -8.26 27.00 -12.00
N ASP A 444 -9.25 27.50 -12.76
CA ASP A 444 -10.67 27.16 -12.59
C ASP A 444 -11.02 25.88 -13.36
N TRP A 445 -11.59 24.89 -12.67
CA TRP A 445 -12.15 23.70 -13.32
C TRP A 445 -13.57 23.99 -13.78
N LYS A 446 -13.68 24.61 -14.95
CA LYS A 446 -14.96 25.03 -15.53
C LYS A 446 -15.71 23.84 -16.11
N LEU A 447 -16.94 23.66 -15.66
CA LEU A 447 -17.85 22.60 -16.09
C LEU A 447 -19.03 23.21 -16.85
N GLU A 448 -19.34 22.65 -18.01
CA GLU A 448 -20.47 23.01 -18.85
C GLU A 448 -21.64 22.07 -18.56
N GLU A 449 -22.82 22.62 -18.29
CA GLU A 449 -24.02 21.80 -17.99
C GLU A 449 -24.30 20.76 -19.09
N ALA A 450 -24.11 21.13 -20.36
CA ALA A 450 -24.36 20.26 -21.51
C ALA A 450 -23.38 19.07 -21.62
N LYS A 451 -22.26 19.08 -20.91
CA LYS A 451 -21.21 18.05 -20.96
C LYS A 451 -20.75 17.65 -19.55
N LEU A 452 -21.62 17.84 -18.56
CA LEU A 452 -21.25 17.79 -17.15
C LEU A 452 -20.63 16.43 -16.77
N SER A 453 -21.33 15.33 -17.06
CA SER A 453 -20.85 13.99 -16.73
C SER A 453 -19.55 13.65 -17.46
N ASP A 454 -19.43 14.01 -18.74
CA ASP A 454 -18.23 13.75 -19.54
C ASP A 454 -17.01 14.53 -19.03
N GLN A 455 -17.19 15.80 -18.62
CA GLN A 455 -16.11 16.62 -18.08
C GLN A 455 -15.76 16.29 -16.64
N PHE A 456 -16.75 15.84 -15.85
CA PHE A 456 -16.56 15.51 -14.43
C PHE A 456 -15.90 14.15 -14.24
N PHE A 457 -16.31 13.14 -15.03
CA PHE A 457 -15.76 11.78 -14.94
C PHE A 457 -14.73 11.47 -16.03
N ALA A 458 -14.98 11.84 -17.29
CA ALA A 458 -14.18 11.39 -18.43
C ALA A 458 -13.95 9.86 -18.39
N ASP A 459 -12.71 9.41 -18.19
CA ASP A 459 -12.30 8.01 -18.15
C ASP A 459 -12.23 7.41 -16.73
N GLN A 460 -12.50 8.19 -15.68
CA GLN A 460 -12.39 7.70 -14.30
C GLN A 460 -13.60 6.87 -13.87
N SER A 461 -13.34 5.74 -13.18
CA SER A 461 -14.40 4.84 -12.68
C SER A 461 -15.19 5.41 -11.51
N ASP A 462 -14.61 6.36 -10.78
CA ASP A 462 -15.24 7.07 -9.68
C ASP A 462 -14.61 8.46 -9.48
N ALA A 463 -15.36 9.34 -8.82
CA ALA A 463 -14.87 10.62 -8.34
C ALA A 463 -15.07 10.70 -6.82
N ILE A 464 -14.00 10.93 -6.05
CA ILE A 464 -14.15 11.25 -4.63
C ILE A 464 -14.55 12.71 -4.51
N VAL A 465 -15.64 12.95 -3.77
CA VAL A 465 -16.17 14.27 -3.51
C VAL A 465 -16.26 14.52 -2.01
N SER A 466 -16.14 15.78 -1.61
CA SER A 466 -16.50 16.23 -0.27
C SER A 466 -17.67 17.21 -0.35
N PHE A 467 -18.55 17.09 0.62
CA PHE A 467 -19.68 17.97 0.84
C PHE A 467 -19.30 19.07 1.82
N ALA A 468 -20.04 20.17 1.78
CA ALA A 468 -19.78 21.32 2.64
C ALA A 468 -20.05 21.09 4.14
N ASP A 469 -20.61 19.94 4.52
CA ASP A 469 -20.69 19.47 5.92
C ASP A 469 -19.44 18.70 6.38
N GLY A 470 -18.48 18.50 5.48
CA GLY A 470 -17.22 17.78 5.69
C GLY A 470 -17.30 16.26 5.51
N SER A 471 -18.46 15.71 5.14
CA SER A 471 -18.53 14.34 4.68
C SER A 471 -17.83 14.17 3.33
N ALA A 472 -17.35 12.96 3.04
CA ALA A 472 -16.70 12.62 1.79
C ALA A 472 -17.06 11.20 1.36
N ARG A 473 -17.34 11.02 0.06
CA ARG A 473 -17.82 9.76 -0.54
C ARG A 473 -17.45 9.70 -2.02
N ALA A 474 -17.59 8.53 -2.63
CA ALA A 474 -17.37 8.34 -4.05
C ALA A 474 -18.67 8.55 -4.82
N LEU A 475 -18.60 9.22 -5.97
CA LEU A 475 -19.66 9.23 -6.98
C LEU A 475 -19.20 8.38 -8.17
N THR A 476 -20.13 7.70 -8.83
CA THR A 476 -19.85 6.89 -10.02
C THR A 476 -20.45 7.52 -11.28
N PRO A 477 -19.91 7.24 -12.48
CA PRO A 477 -20.45 7.76 -13.75
C PRO A 477 -21.91 7.36 -14.05
N THR A 478 -22.49 6.45 -13.27
CA THR A 478 -23.90 6.02 -13.37
C THR A 478 -24.89 7.00 -12.76
N ILE A 479 -24.42 8.01 -12.01
CA ILE A 479 -25.27 9.07 -11.45
C ILE A 479 -25.98 9.85 -12.57
N ALA A 480 -27.25 10.21 -12.38
CA ALA A 480 -27.95 11.05 -13.35
C ALA A 480 -27.29 12.43 -13.45
N ALA A 481 -27.23 12.98 -14.67
CA ALA A 481 -26.57 14.28 -14.91
C ALA A 481 -27.26 15.41 -14.14
N GLU A 482 -28.59 15.33 -13.98
CA GLU A 482 -29.42 16.24 -13.21
C GLU A 482 -29.08 16.17 -11.71
N THR A 483 -28.91 14.96 -11.17
CA THR A 483 -28.49 14.75 -9.78
C THR A 483 -27.08 15.29 -9.55
N LEU A 484 -26.14 15.02 -10.46
CA LEU A 484 -24.78 15.58 -10.39
C LEU A 484 -24.81 17.12 -10.44
N LYS A 485 -25.66 17.71 -11.29
CA LYS A 485 -25.83 19.17 -11.34
C LYS A 485 -26.36 19.71 -10.02
N ALA A 486 -27.42 19.11 -9.47
CA ALA A 486 -28.02 19.52 -8.21
C ALA A 486 -26.99 19.50 -7.05
N LEU A 487 -26.12 18.48 -7.03
CA LEU A 487 -25.03 18.37 -6.06
C LEU A 487 -23.96 19.48 -6.19
N LEU A 488 -23.76 20.01 -7.39
CA LEU A 488 -22.74 21.04 -7.67
C LEU A 488 -23.29 22.48 -7.55
N THR A 489 -24.61 22.64 -7.46
CA THR A 489 -25.29 23.91 -7.20
C THR A 489 -25.56 24.11 -5.71
N MET A 490 -25.73 25.37 -5.30
CA MET A 490 -25.91 25.71 -3.87
C MET A 490 -27.33 26.21 -3.51
N ALA A 491 -28.17 26.49 -4.50
CA ALA A 491 -29.51 27.06 -4.31
C ALA A 491 -30.47 26.71 -5.46
N GLY A 492 -30.43 25.48 -5.96
CA GLY A 492 -31.31 25.00 -7.03
C GLY A 492 -32.67 24.47 -6.53
N GLY A 493 -32.76 24.05 -5.26
CA GLY A 493 -34.00 23.58 -4.63
C GLY A 493 -34.45 22.18 -5.06
N GLU A 494 -33.61 21.42 -5.76
CA GLU A 494 -33.92 20.08 -6.24
C GLU A 494 -33.84 19.02 -5.12
N VAL A 495 -34.65 17.97 -5.24
CA VAL A 495 -34.59 16.81 -4.34
C VAL A 495 -33.55 15.83 -4.88
N VAL A 496 -32.47 15.62 -4.12
CA VAL A 496 -31.43 14.64 -4.45
C VAL A 496 -31.84 13.24 -3.96
N PRO A 497 -32.05 12.26 -4.84
CA PRO A 497 -32.37 10.88 -4.44
C PRO A 497 -31.19 10.28 -3.65
N GLN A 498 -31.43 9.83 -2.42
CA GLN A 498 -30.32 9.34 -1.57
C GLN A 498 -29.69 8.04 -2.08
N ASP A 499 -30.41 7.25 -2.85
CA ASP A 499 -29.95 6.01 -3.48
C ASP A 499 -28.91 6.22 -4.58
N GLU A 500 -28.90 7.39 -5.23
CA GLU A 500 -27.88 7.75 -6.22
C GLU A 500 -26.58 8.29 -5.60
N VAL A 501 -26.55 8.51 -4.29
CA VAL A 501 -25.45 9.16 -3.56
C VAL A 501 -24.92 8.31 -2.39
N LYS A 502 -25.11 6.99 -2.44
CA LYS A 502 -24.64 6.04 -1.40
C LYS A 502 -23.19 5.63 -1.55
#